data_AF-I4B5V6-F1
#
_entry.id   AF-I4B5V6-F1
#
_cell.length_a   1.000
_cell.length_b   1.000
_cell.length_c   1.000
_cell.angle_alpha   90.00
_cell.angle_beta   90.00
_cell.angle_gamma   90.00
#
_symmetry.space_group_name_H-M   'P 1'
#
loop_
_entity.id
_entity.type
_entity.pdbx_description
1 polymer ?
#
loop_
_entity_poly.entity_id
_entity_poly.type
_entity_poly.pdbx_seq_one_letter_code
_entity_poly.pdbx_strand_id
1 'polypeptide(L)'
;MNHFKMRNLTSKAMFLGVLALAYWLLIFVTINVFDLKIFREKLTELFAFSILGILALIAASFLFNIVSNLTIIADSVHKDTKSEIAASKFHYGWYLISMPIVILLLFSGHWLTVKKKESLLLRNAEEITKKYEVDFNTLLDYKFSEKYLKTARNSLYLMSKFDEHFPEVSIVFQVSHKGKQLFVCFDSQSRWSEHDTNEETDHICRTGKNERAYMNKIFTNAEKLPPLFESNAGHYKLFYPVKQAGRTGVLVLSDYQRYGKIGS
;
A
#
# COMPACT_ATOMS: atom_id res chain seq x y z
N MET A 1 -20.17 -28.20 -36.05
CA MET A 1 -20.67 -27.16 -35.12
C MET A 1 -21.37 -26.08 -35.94
N ASN A 2 -22.52 -25.54 -35.53
CA ASN A 2 -23.26 -24.55 -36.33
C ASN A 2 -22.42 -23.26 -36.47
N HIS A 3 -21.96 -22.94 -37.68
CA HIS A 3 -21.09 -21.79 -37.97
C HIS A 3 -21.69 -20.45 -37.48
N PHE A 4 -23.02 -20.32 -37.48
CA PHE A 4 -23.70 -19.14 -36.95
C PHE A 4 -23.58 -19.02 -35.41
N LYS A 5 -23.60 -20.15 -34.68
CA LYS A 5 -23.37 -20.15 -33.22
C LYS A 5 -21.93 -19.76 -32.89
N MET A 6 -20.97 -20.26 -33.67
CA MET A 6 -19.54 -19.94 -33.51
C MET A 6 -19.27 -18.45 -33.74
N ARG A 7 -19.83 -17.87 -34.82
CA ARG A 7 -19.78 -16.43 -35.10
C ARG A 7 -20.33 -15.59 -33.96
N ASN A 8 -21.50 -15.95 -33.43
CA ASN A 8 -22.12 -15.20 -32.33
C ASN A 8 -21.26 -15.26 -31.05
N LEU A 9 -20.68 -16.43 -30.75
CA LEU A 9 -19.79 -16.60 -29.60
C LEU A 9 -18.54 -15.72 -29.71
N THR A 10 -17.87 -15.74 -30.87
CA THR A 10 -16.66 -14.95 -31.09
C THR A 10 -16.95 -13.45 -31.09
N SER A 11 -18.09 -13.02 -31.65
CA SER A 11 -18.55 -11.62 -31.55
C SER A 11 -18.78 -11.18 -30.10
N LYS A 12 -19.41 -12.03 -29.27
CA LYS A 12 -19.60 -11.75 -27.83
C LYS A 12 -18.28 -11.71 -27.08
N ALA A 13 -17.37 -12.64 -27.35
CA ALA A 13 -16.05 -12.70 -26.73
C ALA A 13 -15.22 -11.44 -27.05
N MET A 14 -15.24 -10.97 -28.31
CA MET A 14 -14.62 -9.69 -28.69
C MET A 14 -15.22 -8.52 -27.91
N PHE A 15 -16.56 -8.41 -27.87
CA PHE A 15 -17.24 -7.34 -27.13
C PHE A 15 -16.87 -7.35 -25.64
N LEU A 16 -16.91 -8.51 -25.00
CA LEU A 16 -16.54 -8.67 -23.59
C LEU A 16 -15.06 -8.35 -23.35
N GLY A 17 -14.17 -8.71 -24.28
CA GLY A 17 -12.75 -8.38 -24.20
C GLY A 17 -12.51 -6.86 -24.25
N VAL A 18 -13.13 -6.16 -25.21
CA VAL A 18 -13.05 -4.69 -25.30
C VAL A 18 -13.59 -4.04 -24.02
N LEU A 19 -14.70 -4.56 -23.50
CA LEU A 19 -15.27 -4.09 -22.25
C LEU A 19 -14.30 -4.33 -21.08
N ALA A 20 -13.71 -5.52 -20.97
CA ALA A 20 -12.73 -5.84 -19.93
C ALA A 20 -11.50 -4.90 -19.98
N LEU A 21 -11.02 -4.53 -21.18
CA LEU A 21 -9.97 -3.51 -21.33
C LEU A 21 -10.40 -2.14 -20.80
N ALA A 22 -11.65 -1.73 -21.04
CA ALA A 22 -12.17 -0.48 -20.50
C ALA A 22 -12.23 -0.50 -18.96
N TYR A 23 -12.66 -1.60 -18.35
CA TYR A 23 -12.59 -1.79 -16.89
C TYR A 23 -11.16 -1.77 -16.38
N TRP A 24 -10.27 -2.49 -17.06
CA TRP A 24 -8.87 -2.53 -16.70
C TRP A 24 -8.27 -1.12 -16.67
N LEU A 25 -8.51 -0.33 -17.73
CA LEU A 25 -8.04 1.05 -17.84
C LEU A 25 -8.61 1.93 -16.72
N LEU A 26 -9.92 1.82 -16.46
CA LEU A 26 -10.57 2.60 -15.41
C LEU A 26 -10.04 2.25 -14.02
N ILE A 27 -9.89 0.96 -13.71
CA ILE A 27 -9.31 0.48 -12.45
C ILE A 27 -7.88 1.00 -12.31
N PHE A 28 -7.08 0.89 -13.38
CA PHE A 28 -5.70 1.37 -13.40
C PHE A 28 -5.62 2.88 -13.14
N VAL A 29 -6.41 3.69 -13.86
CA VAL A 29 -6.45 5.15 -13.66
C VAL A 29 -6.91 5.49 -12.25
N THR A 30 -7.96 4.84 -11.74
CA THR A 30 -8.47 5.07 -10.38
C THR A 30 -7.39 4.79 -9.33
N ILE A 31 -6.69 3.67 -9.45
CA ILE A 31 -5.62 3.30 -8.52
C ILE A 31 -4.48 4.32 -8.54
N ASN A 32 -4.05 4.79 -9.72
CA ASN A 32 -2.94 5.72 -9.85
C ASN A 32 -3.31 7.15 -9.44
N VAL A 33 -4.49 7.64 -9.82
CA VAL A 33 -4.95 9.01 -9.51
C VAL A 33 -5.20 9.18 -8.01
N PHE A 34 -5.79 8.18 -7.36
CA PHE A 34 -6.12 8.23 -5.94
C PHE A 34 -5.09 7.52 -5.04
N ASP A 35 -3.97 7.04 -5.60
CA ASP A 35 -2.92 6.32 -4.88
C ASP A 35 -3.46 5.15 -4.03
N LEU A 36 -4.38 4.36 -4.60
CA LEU A 36 -5.06 3.28 -3.88
C LEU A 36 -4.17 2.05 -3.70
N LYS A 37 -3.77 1.80 -2.46
CA LYS A 37 -2.86 0.69 -2.09
C LYS A 37 -3.58 -0.61 -1.80
N ILE A 38 -4.17 -1.20 -2.83
CA ILE A 38 -5.00 -2.41 -2.71
C ILE A 38 -4.23 -3.66 -3.14
N PHE A 39 -3.38 -3.54 -4.16
CA PHE A 39 -2.66 -4.66 -4.75
C PHE A 39 -1.22 -4.74 -4.27
N ARG A 40 -0.88 -5.84 -3.59
CA ARG A 40 0.53 -6.23 -3.36
C ARG A 40 1.23 -6.43 -4.70
N GLU A 41 2.57 -6.41 -4.69
CA GLU A 41 3.42 -6.54 -5.89
C GLU A 41 2.96 -7.66 -6.85
N LYS A 42 2.77 -8.89 -6.34
CA LYS A 42 2.32 -10.03 -7.15
C LYS A 42 0.92 -9.87 -7.76
N LEU A 43 0.01 -9.18 -7.08
CA LEU A 43 -1.31 -8.87 -7.65
C LEU A 43 -1.22 -7.79 -8.72
N THR A 44 -0.30 -6.83 -8.57
CA THR A 44 -0.05 -5.80 -9.57
C THR A 44 0.54 -6.41 -10.84
N GLU A 45 1.51 -7.31 -10.70
CA GLU A 45 2.09 -8.06 -11.83
C GLU A 45 1.00 -8.85 -12.58
N LEU A 46 0.19 -9.65 -11.87
CA LEU A 46 -0.91 -10.41 -12.47
C LEU A 46 -1.95 -9.51 -13.15
N PHE A 47 -2.29 -8.38 -12.51
CA PHE A 47 -3.20 -7.39 -13.09
C PHE A 47 -2.64 -6.81 -14.39
N ALA A 48 -1.34 -6.50 -14.44
CA ALA A 48 -0.69 -6.05 -15.67
C ALA A 48 -0.67 -7.15 -16.74
N PHE A 49 -0.31 -8.39 -16.38
CA PHE A 49 -0.34 -9.53 -17.32
C PHE A 49 -1.74 -9.81 -17.88
N SER A 50 -2.80 -9.47 -17.14
CA SER A 50 -4.18 -9.64 -17.63
C SER A 50 -4.44 -8.86 -18.92
N ILE A 51 -3.74 -7.75 -19.19
CA ILE A 51 -3.89 -7.00 -20.44
C ILE A 51 -3.49 -7.85 -21.65
N LEU A 52 -2.40 -8.61 -21.53
CA LEU A 52 -1.91 -9.49 -22.60
C LEU A 52 -2.90 -10.64 -22.82
N GLY A 53 -3.44 -11.21 -21.74
CA GLY A 53 -4.46 -12.25 -21.82
C GLY A 53 -5.74 -11.76 -22.51
N ILE A 54 -6.21 -10.56 -22.17
CA ILE A 54 -7.40 -9.96 -22.80
C ILE A 54 -7.14 -9.66 -24.28
N LEU A 55 -5.98 -9.09 -24.62
CA LEU A 55 -5.61 -8.82 -26.01
C LEU A 55 -5.51 -10.10 -26.84
N ALA A 56 -4.89 -11.16 -26.29
CA ALA A 56 -4.82 -12.46 -26.95
C ALA A 56 -6.22 -13.05 -27.19
N LEU A 57 -7.12 -12.93 -26.22
CA LEU A 57 -8.52 -13.37 -26.35
C LEU A 57 -9.28 -12.60 -27.44
N ILE A 58 -9.12 -11.28 -27.50
CA ILE A 58 -9.72 -10.45 -28.55
C ILE A 58 -9.17 -10.85 -29.92
N ALA A 59 -7.85 -10.97 -30.06
CA ALA A 59 -7.20 -11.33 -31.31
C ALA A 59 -7.63 -12.72 -31.81
N ALA A 60 -7.62 -13.73 -30.92
CA ALA A 60 -8.10 -15.07 -31.26
C ALA A 60 -9.58 -15.04 -31.67
N SER A 61 -10.42 -14.35 -30.91
CA SER A 61 -11.85 -14.25 -31.22
C SER A 61 -12.10 -13.55 -32.56
N PHE A 62 -11.31 -12.53 -32.89
CA PHE A 62 -11.36 -11.84 -34.16
C PHE A 62 -11.00 -12.74 -35.34
N LEU A 63 -9.88 -13.47 -35.24
CA LEU A 63 -9.47 -14.44 -36.26
C LEU A 63 -10.54 -15.51 -36.48
N PHE A 64 -11.07 -16.10 -35.42
CA PHE A 64 -12.16 -17.08 -35.53
C PHE A 64 -13.44 -16.47 -36.11
N ASN A 65 -13.73 -15.19 -35.85
CA ASN A 65 -14.88 -14.51 -36.44
C ASN A 65 -14.72 -14.34 -37.95
N ILE A 66 -13.54 -13.93 -38.43
CA ILE A 66 -13.22 -13.83 -39.86
C ILE A 66 -13.36 -15.19 -40.53
N VAL A 67 -12.70 -16.22 -40.00
CA VAL A 67 -12.73 -17.58 -40.57
C VAL A 67 -14.17 -18.10 -40.63
N SER A 68 -14.94 -17.92 -39.55
CA SER A 68 -16.34 -18.34 -39.50
C SER A 68 -17.19 -17.61 -40.54
N ASN A 69 -16.98 -16.31 -40.75
CA ASN A 69 -17.70 -15.54 -41.77
C ASN A 69 -17.34 -16.00 -43.18
N LEU A 70 -16.06 -16.24 -43.48
CA LEU A 70 -15.62 -16.76 -44.78
C LEU A 70 -16.22 -18.13 -45.09
N THR A 71 -16.26 -19.05 -44.11
CA THR A 71 -16.89 -20.37 -44.28
C THR A 71 -18.39 -20.24 -44.55
N ILE A 72 -19.10 -19.37 -43.81
CA ILE A 72 -20.54 -19.13 -44.06
C ILE A 72 -20.76 -18.59 -45.47
N ILE A 73 -19.93 -17.65 -45.94
CA ILE A 73 -20.03 -17.11 -47.30
C ILE A 73 -19.80 -18.22 -48.33
N ALA A 74 -18.73 -19.01 -48.19
CA ALA A 74 -18.43 -20.13 -49.08
C ALA A 74 -19.57 -21.16 -49.15
N ASP A 75 -20.17 -21.49 -47.99
CA ASP A 75 -21.31 -22.41 -47.92
C ASP A 75 -22.60 -21.78 -48.51
N SER A 76 -22.81 -20.48 -48.32
CA SER A 76 -23.99 -19.76 -48.82
C SER A 76 -24.00 -19.56 -50.34
N VAL A 77 -22.83 -19.57 -50.99
CA VAL A 77 -22.71 -19.56 -52.45
C VAL A 77 -23.26 -20.85 -53.08
N HIS A 78 -23.50 -21.90 -52.29
CA HIS A 78 -24.06 -23.17 -52.74
C HIS A 78 -25.47 -23.48 -52.21
N LYS A 79 -26.02 -22.67 -51.30
CA LYS A 79 -27.39 -22.82 -50.77
C LYS A 79 -28.01 -21.48 -50.41
N ASP A 80 -29.21 -21.19 -50.94
CA ASP A 80 -30.09 -20.10 -50.50
C ASP A 80 -30.49 -20.27 -49.03
N THR A 81 -29.64 -19.77 -48.14
CA THR A 81 -29.82 -19.90 -46.69
C THR A 81 -30.21 -18.54 -46.13
N LYS A 82 -31.51 -18.30 -45.92
CA LYS A 82 -31.98 -17.11 -45.20
C LYS A 82 -31.47 -17.16 -43.76
N SER A 83 -30.61 -16.21 -43.40
CA SER A 83 -30.09 -16.04 -42.04
C SER A 83 -31.07 -15.19 -41.22
N GLU A 84 -31.84 -15.82 -40.34
CA GLU A 84 -32.54 -15.10 -39.26
C GLU A 84 -31.55 -14.85 -38.12
N ILE A 85 -31.01 -13.63 -38.08
CA ILE A 85 -30.31 -13.12 -36.90
C ILE A 85 -31.38 -12.70 -35.90
N ALA A 86 -31.82 -13.61 -35.03
CA ALA A 86 -32.64 -13.24 -33.89
C ALA A 86 -31.84 -12.28 -32.98
N ALA A 87 -32.28 -11.03 -32.91
CA ALA A 87 -31.67 -10.00 -32.06
C ALA A 87 -31.79 -10.42 -30.59
N SER A 88 -30.68 -10.86 -30.00
CA SER A 88 -30.59 -11.13 -28.56
C SER A 88 -30.67 -9.81 -27.82
N LYS A 89 -31.70 -9.63 -26.99
CA LYS A 89 -31.82 -8.49 -26.06
C LYS A 89 -30.77 -8.62 -24.96
N PHE A 90 -29.53 -8.23 -25.25
CA PHE A 90 -28.46 -8.22 -24.27
C PHE A 90 -28.52 -6.90 -23.48
N HIS A 91 -28.68 -6.99 -22.16
CA HIS A 91 -28.88 -5.83 -21.29
C HIS A 91 -27.54 -5.15 -20.94
N TYR A 92 -27.04 -4.33 -21.86
CA TYR A 92 -25.79 -3.56 -21.67
C TYR A 92 -25.81 -2.61 -20.45
N GLY A 93 -27.00 -2.26 -19.94
CA GLY A 93 -27.15 -1.39 -18.77
C GLY A 93 -26.53 -1.93 -17.48
N TRP A 94 -26.37 -3.26 -17.34
CA TRP A 94 -25.77 -3.85 -16.14
C TRP A 94 -24.29 -3.50 -15.97
N TYR A 95 -23.58 -3.28 -17.07
CA TYR A 95 -22.17 -2.90 -17.06
C TYR A 95 -21.96 -1.45 -16.61
N LEU A 96 -22.85 -0.54 -17.00
CA LEU A 96 -22.79 0.84 -16.52
C LEU A 96 -22.95 0.92 -14.99
N ILE A 97 -23.79 0.07 -14.41
CA ILE A 97 -24.02 0.01 -12.96
C ILE A 97 -22.84 -0.63 -12.22
N SER A 98 -22.16 -1.63 -12.80
CA SER A 98 -21.07 -2.30 -12.10
C SER A 98 -19.79 -1.46 -12.02
N MET A 99 -19.63 -0.43 -12.85
CA MET A 99 -18.48 0.49 -12.77
C MET A 99 -18.39 1.23 -11.42
N PRO A 100 -19.42 1.97 -10.97
CA PRO A 100 -19.44 2.58 -9.63
C PRO A 100 -19.19 1.57 -8.51
N ILE A 101 -19.73 0.36 -8.65
CA ILE A 101 -19.55 -0.70 -7.64
C ILE A 101 -18.08 -1.10 -7.53
N VAL A 102 -17.39 -1.31 -8.66
CA VAL A 102 -15.96 -1.63 -8.68
C VAL A 102 -15.15 -0.51 -8.03
N ILE A 103 -15.42 0.76 -8.36
CA ILE A 103 -14.74 1.90 -7.75
C ILE A 103 -14.94 1.89 -6.22
N LEU A 104 -16.18 1.71 -5.76
CA LEU A 104 -16.51 1.66 -4.34
C LEU A 104 -15.75 0.52 -3.63
N LEU A 105 -15.65 -0.64 -4.26
CA LEU A 105 -14.87 -1.78 -3.74
C LEU A 105 -13.38 -1.46 -3.66
N LEU A 106 -12.80 -0.74 -4.63
CA LEU A 106 -11.41 -0.31 -4.58
C LEU A 106 -11.15 0.59 -3.37
N PHE A 107 -11.95 1.64 -3.21
CA PHE A 107 -11.82 2.55 -2.06
C PHE A 107 -12.01 1.82 -0.72
N SER A 108 -12.97 0.90 -0.66
CA SER A 108 -13.22 0.07 0.53
C SER A 108 -12.01 -0.82 0.85
N GLY A 109 -11.43 -1.47 -0.16
CA GLY A 109 -10.23 -2.29 0.01
C GLY A 109 -9.01 -1.48 0.48
N HIS A 110 -8.85 -0.26 -0.04
CA HIS A 110 -7.81 0.66 0.42
C HIS A 110 -8.00 1.03 1.89
N TRP A 111 -9.21 1.47 2.26
CA TRP A 111 -9.53 1.86 3.64
C TRP A 111 -9.32 0.71 4.63
N LEU A 112 -9.80 -0.50 4.30
CA LEU A 112 -9.59 -1.71 5.10
C LEU A 112 -8.10 -2.03 5.26
N THR A 113 -7.30 -1.87 4.19
CA THR A 113 -5.85 -2.11 4.23
C THR A 113 -5.16 -1.15 5.19
N VAL A 114 -5.47 0.14 5.10
CA VAL A 114 -4.91 1.18 5.99
C VAL A 114 -5.31 0.92 7.44
N LYS A 115 -6.59 0.61 7.70
CA LYS A 115 -7.07 0.32 9.06
C LYS A 115 -6.45 -0.93 9.68
N LYS A 116 -6.29 -2.00 8.90
CA LYS A 116 -5.59 -3.20 9.35
C LYS A 116 -4.14 -2.91 9.71
N LYS A 117 -3.46 -2.05 8.95
CA LYS A 117 -2.08 -1.62 9.22
C LYS A 117 -1.98 -0.76 10.47
N GLU A 118 -2.86 0.21 10.63
CA GLU A 118 -2.97 1.02 11.85
C GLU A 118 -3.15 0.14 13.09
N SER A 119 -4.12 -0.78 13.07
CA SER A 119 -4.37 -1.69 14.20
C SER A 119 -3.18 -2.60 14.50
N LEU A 120 -2.47 -3.06 13.46
CA LEU A 120 -1.29 -3.90 13.62
C LEU A 120 -0.15 -3.13 14.31
N LEU A 121 0.16 -1.92 13.83
CA LEU A 121 1.20 -1.09 14.44
C LEU A 121 0.84 -0.71 15.87
N LEU A 122 -0.42 -0.38 16.15
CA LEU A 122 -0.88 -0.05 17.50
C LEU A 122 -0.68 -1.21 18.47
N ARG A 123 -1.17 -2.40 18.10
CA ARG A 123 -0.98 -3.61 18.89
C ARG A 123 0.49 -3.92 19.11
N ASN A 124 1.31 -3.80 18.07
CA ASN A 124 2.75 -4.04 18.18
C ASN A 124 3.40 -3.02 19.13
N ALA A 125 3.04 -1.75 19.07
CA ALA A 125 3.56 -0.74 20.00
C ALA A 125 3.20 -1.05 21.45
N GLU A 126 1.95 -1.44 21.71
CA GLU A 126 1.49 -1.86 23.04
C GLU A 126 2.26 -3.09 23.56
N GLU A 127 2.45 -4.10 22.72
CA GLU A 127 3.18 -5.33 23.08
C GLU A 127 4.67 -5.06 23.34
N ILE A 128 5.34 -4.26 22.50
CA ILE A 128 6.76 -3.89 22.67
C ILE A 128 6.96 -3.12 23.97
N THR A 129 6.15 -2.08 24.19
CA THR A 129 6.29 -1.21 25.36
C THR A 129 6.05 -1.97 26.66
N LYS A 130 5.14 -2.95 26.64
CA LYS A 130 4.89 -3.84 27.78
C LYS A 130 6.00 -4.87 27.98
N LYS A 131 6.47 -5.53 26.93
CA LYS A 131 7.46 -6.61 27.03
C LYS A 131 8.86 -6.11 27.38
N TYR A 132 9.23 -4.95 26.85
CA TYR A 132 10.54 -4.34 27.01
C TYR A 132 10.50 -3.14 27.97
N GLU A 133 9.64 -3.18 28.99
CA GLU A 133 9.42 -2.06 29.92
C GLU A 133 10.72 -1.56 30.57
N VAL A 134 11.63 -2.47 30.94
CA VAL A 134 12.93 -2.15 31.54
C VAL A 134 13.86 -1.45 30.54
N ASP A 135 13.88 -1.90 29.29
CA ASP A 135 14.65 -1.26 28.22
C ASP A 135 14.10 0.14 27.92
N PHE A 136 12.77 0.32 27.88
CA PHE A 136 12.16 1.65 27.71
C PHE A 136 12.51 2.61 28.84
N ASN A 137 12.51 2.15 30.09
CA ASN A 137 12.93 3.00 31.22
C ASN A 137 14.36 3.49 31.04
N THR A 138 15.24 2.64 30.50
CA THR A 138 16.64 2.99 30.19
C THR A 138 16.73 3.94 29.00
N LEU A 139 15.97 3.69 27.93
CA LEU A 139 15.93 4.54 26.74
C LEU A 139 15.41 5.95 27.06
N LEU A 140 14.38 6.04 27.91
CA LEU A 140 13.73 7.29 28.30
C LEU A 140 14.61 8.16 29.21
N ASP A 141 15.63 7.60 29.87
CA ASP A 141 16.67 8.37 30.58
C ASP A 141 17.70 8.93 29.59
N TYR A 142 17.20 9.69 28.62
CA TYR A 142 17.99 10.21 27.52
C TYR A 142 19.09 11.15 28.02
N LYS A 143 20.34 10.77 27.76
CA LYS A 143 21.52 11.63 27.90
C LYS A 143 22.52 11.28 26.81
N PHE A 144 22.72 12.21 25.88
CA PHE A 144 23.59 11.98 24.75
C PHE A 144 25.01 11.58 25.20
N SER A 145 25.42 10.38 24.78
CA SER A 145 26.72 9.78 25.06
C SER A 145 26.91 8.56 24.15
N GLU A 146 28.16 8.19 23.89
CA GLU A 146 28.47 6.96 23.14
C GLU A 146 27.85 5.71 23.79
N LYS A 147 27.85 5.67 25.14
CA LYS A 147 27.19 4.62 25.91
C LYS A 147 25.68 4.58 25.63
N TYR A 148 25.03 5.75 25.64
CA TYR A 148 23.60 5.84 25.32
C TYR A 148 23.32 5.35 23.90
N LEU A 149 24.10 5.80 22.91
CA LEU A 149 23.97 5.37 21.52
C LEU A 149 24.01 3.83 21.44
N LYS A 150 25.04 3.21 22.00
CA LYS A 150 25.18 1.74 21.99
C LYS A 150 24.00 1.03 22.66
N THR A 151 23.55 1.52 23.82
CA THR A 151 22.37 0.99 24.51
C THR A 151 21.12 1.13 23.64
N ALA A 152 20.87 2.33 23.08
CA ALA A 152 19.69 2.62 22.28
C ALA A 152 19.61 1.71 21.05
N ARG A 153 20.70 1.61 20.29
CA ARG A 153 20.78 0.70 19.13
C ARG A 153 20.51 -0.74 19.49
N ASN A 154 21.13 -1.26 20.56
CA ASN A 154 20.95 -2.66 20.95
C ASN A 154 19.51 -2.95 21.38
N SER A 155 18.92 -2.07 22.19
CA SER A 155 17.53 -2.22 22.65
C SER A 155 16.55 -2.11 21.48
N LEU A 156 16.69 -1.09 20.61
CA LEU A 156 15.83 -0.91 19.44
C LEU A 156 16.01 -2.03 18.41
N TYR A 157 17.24 -2.53 18.21
CA TYR A 157 17.50 -3.70 17.37
C TYR A 157 16.78 -4.93 17.90
N LEU A 158 16.89 -5.22 19.19
CA LEU A 158 16.18 -6.35 19.79
C LEU A 158 14.66 -6.22 19.65
N MET A 159 14.11 -5.01 19.87
CA MET A 159 12.69 -4.72 19.66
C MET A 159 12.28 -4.91 18.19
N SER A 160 13.12 -4.51 17.24
CA SER A 160 12.87 -4.72 15.80
C SER A 160 12.86 -6.19 15.37
N LYS A 161 13.44 -7.08 16.19
CA LYS A 161 13.47 -8.54 15.96
C LYS A 161 12.34 -9.29 16.66
N PHE A 162 11.39 -8.59 17.26
CA PHE A 162 10.29 -9.20 17.98
C PHE A 162 9.37 -10.06 17.09
N ASP A 163 9.17 -9.68 15.82
CA ASP A 163 8.38 -10.44 14.84
C ASP A 163 9.05 -10.40 13.45
N GLU A 164 8.71 -11.33 12.56
CA GLU A 164 9.23 -11.37 11.19
C GLU A 164 8.63 -10.29 10.28
N HIS A 165 7.39 -9.86 10.56
CA HIS A 165 6.67 -8.82 9.83
C HIS A 165 6.79 -7.46 10.53
N PHE A 166 7.79 -7.31 11.39
CA PHE A 166 7.86 -6.17 12.30
C PHE A 166 8.38 -4.91 11.62
N PRO A 167 7.81 -3.74 11.97
CA PRO A 167 8.28 -2.46 11.49
C PRO A 167 9.70 -2.13 11.98
N GLU A 168 10.36 -1.22 11.29
CA GLU A 168 11.50 -0.48 11.81
C GLU A 168 11.08 0.25 13.09
N VAL A 169 11.96 0.19 14.10
CA VAL A 169 11.71 0.73 15.42
C VAL A 169 12.69 1.87 15.66
N SER A 170 12.16 3.02 16.04
CA SER A 170 12.95 4.18 16.44
C SER A 170 12.32 4.88 17.63
N ILE A 171 13.09 5.71 18.31
CA ILE A 171 12.62 6.52 19.43
C ILE A 171 13.02 7.98 19.23
N VAL A 172 12.12 8.89 19.60
CA VAL A 172 12.28 10.33 19.46
C VAL A 172 12.26 11.01 20.81
N PHE A 173 13.15 11.99 20.97
CA PHE A 173 13.22 12.89 22.13
C PHE A 173 13.22 14.34 21.70
N GLN A 174 12.73 15.23 22.56
CA GLN A 174 12.89 16.66 22.41
C GLN A 174 14.17 17.12 23.10
N VAL A 175 14.99 17.91 22.40
CA VAL A 175 16.23 18.49 22.91
C VAL A 175 16.25 20.00 22.68
N SER A 176 16.95 20.73 23.54
CA SER A 176 17.18 22.16 23.37
C SER A 176 18.60 22.41 22.89
N HIS A 177 18.75 22.91 21.67
CA HIS A 177 20.05 23.30 21.12
C HIS A 177 20.05 24.78 20.80
N LYS A 178 20.92 25.57 21.45
CA LYS A 178 21.02 27.03 21.29
C LYS A 178 19.67 27.76 21.44
N GLY A 179 18.86 27.33 22.40
CA GLY A 179 17.53 27.91 22.68
C GLY A 179 16.43 27.50 21.70
N LYS A 180 16.71 26.59 20.75
CA LYS A 180 15.72 26.04 19.83
C LYS A 180 15.36 24.62 20.25
N GLN A 181 14.06 24.34 20.30
CA GLN A 181 13.55 22.99 20.52
C GLN A 181 13.64 22.19 19.23
N LEU A 182 14.37 21.07 19.27
CA LEU A 182 14.61 20.16 18.17
C LEU A 182 14.23 18.74 18.58
N PHE A 183 14.15 17.85 17.60
CA PHE A 183 13.88 16.43 17.82
C PHE A 183 15.09 15.61 17.38
N VAL A 184 15.50 14.68 18.24
CA VAL A 184 16.54 13.69 17.94
C VAL A 184 15.92 12.31 17.85
N CYS A 185 16.38 11.51 16.88
CA CYS A 185 15.86 10.18 16.60
C CYS A 185 16.98 9.16 16.62
N PHE A 186 16.72 8.04 17.28
CA PHE A 186 17.58 6.88 17.28
C PHE A 186 16.81 5.71 16.69
N ASP A 187 17.40 5.00 15.74
CA ASP A 187 16.77 3.87 15.07
C ASP A 187 17.62 2.60 15.20
N SER A 188 17.03 1.46 14.83
CA SER A 188 17.67 0.14 14.96
C SER A 188 18.67 -0.20 13.85
N GLN A 189 18.65 0.52 12.72
CA GLN A 189 19.35 0.15 11.48
C GLN A 189 20.48 1.12 11.10
N SER A 190 20.55 2.29 11.74
CA SER A 190 21.55 3.29 11.48
C SER A 190 22.93 2.68 11.72
N ARG A 191 23.65 2.43 10.61
CA ARG A 191 25.08 2.23 10.60
C ARG A 191 25.69 3.58 10.94
N TRP A 192 25.68 3.93 12.23
CA TRP A 192 26.46 5.06 12.72
C TRP A 192 27.89 4.74 12.32
N SER A 193 28.41 5.48 11.34
CA SER A 193 29.74 5.19 10.84
C SER A 193 30.71 5.44 11.99
N GLU A 194 31.84 4.73 12.06
CA GLU A 194 32.92 5.08 13.00
C GLU A 194 33.45 6.52 12.77
N HIS A 195 32.97 7.20 11.73
CA HIS A 195 33.25 8.58 11.36
C HIS A 195 32.07 9.54 11.56
N ASP A 196 30.90 9.07 12.02
CA ASP A 196 29.83 9.97 12.45
C ASP A 196 30.37 10.67 13.69
N THR A 197 30.41 11.99 13.64
CA THR A 197 30.76 12.77 14.82
C THR A 197 29.85 12.32 15.95
N ASN A 198 30.42 11.99 17.10
CA ASN A 198 29.67 11.66 18.31
C ASN A 198 28.99 12.94 18.83
N GLU A 199 28.16 13.59 18.02
CA GLU A 199 27.47 14.85 18.30
C GLU A 199 25.96 14.64 18.23
N GLU A 200 25.24 15.22 19.18
CA GLU A 200 23.78 15.13 19.29
C GLU A 200 23.06 15.66 18.03
N THR A 201 23.70 16.57 17.30
CA THR A 201 23.17 17.22 16.10
C THR A 201 23.04 16.29 14.89
N ASP A 202 23.85 15.24 14.82
CA ASP A 202 23.80 14.28 13.71
C ASP A 202 22.57 13.36 13.80
N HIS A 203 21.95 13.33 14.98
CA HIS A 203 20.73 12.58 15.24
C HIS A 203 19.46 13.42 15.11
N ILE A 204 19.56 14.68 14.67
CA ILE A 204 18.38 15.53 14.47
C ILE A 204 17.52 14.95 13.34
N CYS A 205 16.28 14.58 13.66
CA CYS A 205 15.38 14.04 12.67
C CYS A 205 14.71 15.11 11.81
N ARG A 206 14.55 14.78 10.54
CA ARG A 206 13.69 15.52 9.61
C ARG A 206 12.24 15.14 9.87
N THR A 207 11.41 16.14 10.16
CA THR A 207 10.01 15.95 10.55
C THR A 207 9.10 16.73 9.63
N GLY A 208 8.00 16.09 9.20
CA GLY A 208 6.92 16.73 8.49
C GLY A 208 6.17 17.74 9.36
N LYS A 209 5.35 18.60 8.75
CA LYS A 209 4.57 19.62 9.49
C LYS A 209 3.65 18.99 10.54
N ASN A 210 2.97 17.90 10.20
CA ASN A 210 2.02 17.22 11.08
C ASN A 210 2.74 16.44 12.19
N GLU A 211 3.72 15.62 11.84
CA GLU A 211 4.61 14.93 12.79
C GLU A 211 5.18 15.91 13.82
N ARG A 212 5.73 17.05 13.37
CA ARG A 212 6.30 18.09 14.23
C ARG A 212 5.27 18.72 15.16
N ALA A 213 4.10 19.06 14.64
CA ALA A 213 3.02 19.64 15.44
C ALA A 213 2.53 18.65 16.52
N TYR A 214 2.41 17.36 16.18
CA TYR A 214 2.05 16.31 17.11
C TYR A 214 3.13 16.11 18.19
N MET A 215 4.39 15.96 17.81
CA MET A 215 5.50 15.79 18.75
C MET A 215 5.63 16.99 19.70
N ASN A 216 5.53 18.22 19.19
CA ASN A 216 5.51 19.40 20.05
C ASN A 216 4.44 19.28 21.13
N LYS A 217 3.21 18.90 20.77
CA LYS A 217 2.13 18.70 21.75
C LYS A 217 2.45 17.59 22.77
N ILE A 218 3.08 16.49 22.35
CA ILE A 218 3.46 15.39 23.26
C ILE A 218 4.45 15.85 24.33
N PHE A 219 5.47 16.62 23.93
CA PHE A 219 6.53 17.02 24.85
C PHE A 219 6.22 18.29 25.64
N THR A 220 5.34 19.17 25.14
CA THR A 220 4.91 20.37 25.88
C THR A 220 3.66 20.16 26.75
N ASN A 221 2.80 19.19 26.42
CA ASN A 221 1.54 18.99 27.12
C ASN A 221 1.60 17.79 28.08
N ALA A 222 1.13 17.99 29.31
CA ALA A 222 1.11 16.94 30.33
C ALA A 222 0.07 15.84 30.03
N GLU A 223 -0.94 16.15 29.21
CA GLU A 223 -2.03 15.25 28.88
C GLU A 223 -1.58 14.01 28.07
N LYS A 224 -2.38 12.94 28.17
CA LYS A 224 -2.20 11.73 27.37
C LYS A 224 -2.83 11.96 25.99
N LEU A 225 -2.01 12.13 24.98
CA LEU A 225 -2.46 12.19 23.58
C LEU A 225 -2.53 10.77 23.00
N PRO A 226 -3.50 10.51 22.10
CA PRO A 226 -3.58 9.24 21.40
C PRO A 226 -2.41 9.10 20.41
N PRO A 227 -2.00 7.87 20.05
CA PRO A 227 -1.01 7.64 19.00
C PRO A 227 -1.41 8.30 17.69
N LEU A 228 -0.43 8.82 16.94
CA LEU A 228 -0.63 9.35 15.60
C LEU A 228 -0.21 8.30 14.57
N PHE A 229 -1.15 7.88 13.73
CA PHE A 229 -0.87 7.05 12.57
C PHE A 229 -0.85 7.89 11.30
N GLU A 230 0.20 7.70 10.49
CA GLU A 230 0.32 8.30 9.16
C GLU A 230 0.57 7.20 8.11
N SER A 231 -0.07 7.35 6.96
CA SER A 231 0.17 6.49 5.80
C SER A 231 0.41 7.34 4.57
N ASN A 232 1.60 7.25 3.97
CA ASN A 232 1.95 7.97 2.76
C ASN A 232 2.76 7.10 1.82
N ALA A 233 2.37 7.01 0.54
CA ALA A 233 3.09 6.27 -0.50
C ALA A 233 3.58 4.83 -0.12
N GLY A 234 2.85 4.11 0.73
CA GLY A 234 3.19 2.74 1.16
C GLY A 234 4.09 2.69 2.40
N HIS A 235 4.52 3.85 2.90
CA HIS A 235 5.12 4.03 4.21
C HIS A 235 4.01 4.24 5.24
N TYR A 236 3.93 3.32 6.18
CA TYR A 236 3.06 3.40 7.35
C TYR A 236 3.92 3.77 8.55
N LYS A 237 3.55 4.81 9.28
CA LYS A 237 4.23 5.23 10.50
C LYS A 237 3.23 5.34 11.64
N LEU A 238 3.63 4.88 12.81
CA LEU A 238 2.90 5.10 14.05
C LEU A 238 3.81 5.81 15.05
N PHE A 239 3.37 6.96 15.54
CA PHE A 239 4.00 7.70 16.62
C PHE A 239 3.26 7.39 17.93
N TYR A 240 3.83 6.50 18.72
CA TYR A 240 3.28 6.00 19.97
C TYR A 240 3.95 6.68 21.17
N PRO A 241 3.23 7.50 21.96
CA PRO A 241 3.80 8.17 23.12
C PRO A 241 4.13 7.16 24.23
N VAL A 242 5.34 7.25 24.77
CA VAL A 242 5.77 6.44 25.91
C VAL A 242 6.09 7.37 27.07
N LYS A 243 5.41 7.18 28.20
CA LYS A 243 5.65 7.93 29.44
C LYS A 243 5.94 6.96 30.58
N GLN A 244 7.14 7.04 31.14
CA GLN A 244 7.54 6.23 32.31
C GLN A 244 8.41 7.07 33.25
N ALA A 245 8.23 6.92 34.56
CA ALA A 245 8.98 7.65 35.58
C ALA A 245 9.05 9.19 35.36
N GLY A 246 7.97 9.79 34.83
CA GLY A 246 7.91 11.23 34.53
C GLY A 246 8.65 11.67 33.26
N ARG A 247 9.35 10.76 32.58
CA ARG A 247 10.05 11.01 31.31
C ARG A 247 9.14 10.65 30.13
N THR A 248 9.24 11.42 29.05
CA THR A 248 8.44 11.24 27.84
C THR A 248 9.35 11.00 26.65
N GLY A 249 9.01 10.02 25.83
CA GLY A 249 9.58 9.77 24.51
C GLY A 249 8.48 9.37 23.53
N VAL A 250 8.80 9.34 22.24
CA VAL A 250 7.87 8.85 21.22
C VAL A 250 8.50 7.65 20.52
N LEU A 251 7.90 6.47 20.72
CA LEU A 251 8.24 5.28 19.96
C LEU A 251 7.66 5.43 18.55
N VAL A 252 8.48 5.26 17.53
CA VAL A 252 8.06 5.33 16.14
C VAL A 252 8.25 3.97 15.50
N LEU A 253 7.14 3.40 15.04
CA LEU A 253 7.12 2.17 14.27
C LEU A 253 6.86 2.51 12.81
N SER A 254 7.74 2.10 11.90
CA SER A 254 7.56 2.30 10.46
C SER A 254 7.66 1.01 9.65
N ASP A 255 6.68 0.80 8.76
CA ASP A 255 6.66 -0.32 7.80
C ASP A 255 6.55 0.25 6.39
N TYR A 256 7.42 -0.19 5.49
CA TYR A 256 7.35 0.16 4.08
C TYR A 256 6.93 -1.05 3.25
N GLN A 257 5.81 -0.89 2.54
CA GLN A 257 5.34 -1.90 1.60
C GLN A 257 5.36 -1.34 0.18
N ARG A 258 6.02 -2.08 -0.72
CA ARG A 258 6.02 -1.77 -2.15
C ARG A 258 4.66 -2.13 -2.75
N TYR A 259 3.94 -1.11 -3.21
CA TYR A 259 2.73 -1.25 -4.02
C TYR A 259 3.01 -0.72 -5.43
N GLY A 260 2.39 -1.33 -6.45
CA GLY A 260 2.18 -0.65 -7.74
C GLY A 260 3.39 -0.38 -8.65
N LYS A 261 4.64 -0.72 -8.31
CA LYS A 261 5.82 -0.40 -9.16
C LYS A 261 6.25 -1.55 -10.06
N ILE A 262 5.75 -1.55 -11.29
CA ILE A 262 6.34 -2.31 -12.41
C ILE A 262 7.58 -1.54 -12.88
N GLY A 263 8.77 -2.17 -12.80
CA GLY A 263 10.00 -1.63 -13.40
C GLY A 263 10.84 -0.67 -12.54
N SER A 264 10.88 -0.85 -11.21
CA SER A 264 11.97 -0.29 -10.37
C SER A 264 12.97 -1.36 -10.00
#